data_AF-A0A2N7QR21-F1
#
_entry.id   AF-A0A2N7QR21-F1
#
_cell.length_a   1.000
_cell.length_b   1.000
_cell.length_c   1.000
_cell.angle_alpha   90.00
_cell.angle_beta   90.00
_cell.angle_gamma   90.00
#
_symmetry.space_group_name_H-M   'P 1'
#
loop_
_entity.id
_entity.type
_entity.pdbx_description
1 polymer ?
#
loop_
_entity_poly.entity_id
_entity_poly.type
_entity_poly.pdbx_seq_one_letter_code
_entity_poly.pdbx_strand_id
1 'polypeptide(L)'
;MNTLTRLAMSLALLGLASSLQAQTLEEQLRGQLRDTRSQLQDLQNEQASWQAQKASAEGERDQARKALEQAQAELARYKSGAAGDGAALKSERDARQRAEEAVQQGKAVAATNATHLQDQQTRNTALSTQLDGVRKELSTCTARNEALYKVGNEVVDAYAHIDMGTVMASRQPFAASARVKLENAAQDYGDRLYEQRYRPAAEASQP
;
A
#
# COMPACT_ATOMS: atom_id res chain seq x y z
N MET A 1 96.98 20.00 111.59
CA MET A 1 97.35 19.48 110.26
C MET A 1 96.11 18.89 109.60
N ASN A 2 95.33 19.62 108.79
CA ASN A 2 94.12 19.06 108.14
C ASN A 2 93.62 19.81 106.90
N THR A 3 94.48 20.59 106.23
CA THR A 3 94.09 21.42 105.07
C THR A 3 94.64 20.91 103.74
N LEU A 4 95.72 20.11 103.73
CA LEU A 4 96.35 19.59 102.52
C LEU A 4 95.65 18.37 101.92
N THR A 5 94.95 17.55 102.72
CA THR A 5 94.18 16.39 102.24
C THR A 5 92.86 16.77 101.57
N ARG A 6 92.32 17.96 101.83
CA ARG A 6 91.04 18.41 101.26
C ARG A 6 91.16 18.99 99.85
N LEU A 7 92.35 19.49 99.47
CA LEU A 7 92.58 20.08 98.14
C LEU A 7 92.85 19.02 97.06
N ALA A 8 93.44 17.87 97.44
CA ALA A 8 93.67 16.75 96.51
C ALA A 8 92.37 16.01 96.15
N MET A 9 91.37 16.05 97.03
CA MET A 9 90.10 15.35 96.83
C MET A 9 89.10 16.15 95.96
N SER A 10 89.21 17.48 95.92
CA SER A 10 88.37 18.33 95.08
C SER A 10 88.86 18.44 93.63
N LEU A 11 90.16 18.26 93.36
CA LEU A 11 90.70 18.28 92.00
C LEU A 11 90.47 16.96 91.23
N ALA A 12 90.32 15.83 91.95
CA ALA A 12 89.95 14.54 91.37
C ALA A 12 88.47 14.45 90.95
N LEU A 13 87.59 15.28 91.53
CA LEU A 13 86.16 15.31 91.24
C LEU A 13 85.79 16.16 90.00
N LEU A 14 86.67 17.06 89.55
CA LEU A 14 86.43 17.86 88.33
C LEU A 14 86.85 17.15 87.03
N GLY A 15 87.73 16.15 87.09
CA GLY A 15 88.13 15.35 85.92
C GLY A 15 87.08 14.32 85.48
N LEU A 16 86.17 13.92 86.38
CA LEU A 16 85.12 12.92 86.13
C LEU A 16 83.78 13.54 85.69
N ALA A 17 83.59 14.85 85.87
CA ALA A 17 82.36 15.55 85.48
C ALA A 17 82.32 15.87 83.99
N SER A 18 83.47 16.14 83.37
CA SER A 18 83.59 16.42 81.92
C SER A 18 83.28 15.19 81.04
N SER A 19 83.46 13.98 81.57
CA SER A 19 83.12 12.73 80.88
C SER A 19 81.62 12.40 80.90
N LEU A 20 80.83 12.97 81.81
CA LEU A 20 79.39 12.72 81.89
C LEU A 20 78.58 13.60 80.94
N GLN A 21 79.00 14.84 80.68
CA GLN A 21 78.33 15.74 79.73
C GLN A 21 78.64 15.43 78.26
N ALA A 22 79.75 14.74 77.97
CA ALA A 22 80.02 14.23 76.63
C ALA A 22 79.11 13.04 76.27
N GLN A 23 78.82 12.17 77.25
CA GLN A 23 77.94 11.01 77.06
C GLN A 23 76.49 11.40 76.77
N THR A 24 75.98 12.50 77.33
CA THR A 24 74.60 12.96 77.07
C THR A 24 74.41 13.58 75.69
N LEU A 25 75.41 14.31 75.19
CA LEU A 25 75.42 14.90 73.85
C LEU A 25 75.54 13.83 72.76
N GLU A 26 76.35 12.80 73.01
CA GLU A 26 76.49 11.63 72.13
C GLU A 26 75.20 10.79 72.07
N GLU A 27 74.53 10.60 73.21
CA GLU A 27 73.24 9.89 73.27
C GLU A 27 72.12 10.68 72.55
N GLN A 28 72.12 12.01 72.67
CA GLN A 28 71.19 12.89 71.96
C GLN A 28 71.42 12.88 70.44
N LEU A 29 72.68 12.91 69.98
CA LEU A 29 73.02 12.76 68.57
C LEU A 29 72.62 11.38 68.03
N ARG A 30 72.83 10.31 68.80
CA ARG A 30 72.35 8.96 68.45
C ARG A 30 70.82 8.88 68.39
N GLY A 31 70.12 9.58 69.27
CA GLY A 31 68.66 9.73 69.24
C GLY A 31 68.21 10.42 67.95
N GLN A 32 68.77 11.59 67.65
CA GLN A 32 68.48 12.33 66.42
C GLN A 32 68.80 11.53 65.14
N LEU A 33 69.88 10.75 65.14
CA LEU A 33 70.23 9.89 64.01
C LEU A 33 69.24 8.72 63.85
N ARG A 34 68.72 8.16 64.95
CA ARG A 34 67.65 7.15 64.91
C ARG A 34 66.33 7.75 64.42
N ASP A 35 65.98 8.93 64.89
CA ASP A 35 64.75 9.62 64.49
C ASP A 35 64.79 10.03 63.01
N THR A 36 65.89 10.60 62.55
CA THR A 36 66.08 10.94 61.12
C THR A 36 66.10 9.70 60.23
N ARG A 37 66.69 8.59 60.70
CA ARG A 37 66.64 7.31 59.99
C ARG A 37 65.22 6.75 59.93
N SER A 38 64.43 6.86 61.00
CA SER A 38 63.01 6.47 61.02
C SER A 38 62.21 7.33 60.05
N GLN A 39 62.35 8.66 60.10
CA GLN A 39 61.66 9.60 59.21
C GLN A 39 62.00 9.36 57.74
N LEU A 40 63.25 9.04 57.41
CA LEU A 40 63.65 8.74 56.04
C LEU A 40 63.02 7.42 55.55
N GLN A 41 62.92 6.43 56.44
CA GLN A 41 62.23 5.17 56.16
C GLN A 41 60.71 5.34 56.02
N ASP A 42 60.10 6.20 56.84
CA ASP A 42 58.67 6.55 56.76
C ASP A 42 58.34 7.29 55.46
N LEU A 43 59.15 8.30 55.09
CA LEU A 43 59.01 9.02 53.82
C LEU A 43 59.23 8.11 52.61
N GLN A 44 60.15 7.15 52.70
CA GLN A 44 60.38 6.17 51.63
C GLN A 44 59.19 5.22 51.48
N ASN A 45 58.57 4.80 52.59
CA ASN A 45 57.34 4.02 52.59
C ASN A 45 56.14 4.81 52.04
N GLU A 46 55.99 6.09 52.42
CA GLU A 46 54.98 6.98 51.86
C GLU A 46 55.19 7.22 50.36
N GLN A 47 56.42 7.43 49.90
CA GLN A 47 56.71 7.58 48.48
C GLN A 47 56.31 6.32 47.71
N ALA A 48 56.63 5.13 48.24
CA ALA A 48 56.22 3.87 47.64
C ALA A 48 54.68 3.71 47.61
N SER A 49 53.99 4.11 48.68
CA SER A 49 52.52 4.04 48.75
C SER A 49 51.85 5.03 47.80
N TRP A 50 52.38 6.24 47.64
CA TRP A 50 51.88 7.23 46.68
C TRP A 50 52.11 6.81 45.23
N GLN A 51 53.26 6.21 44.92
CA GLN A 51 53.52 5.67 43.58
C GLN A 51 52.58 4.51 43.26
N ALA A 52 52.31 3.62 44.23
CA ALA A 52 51.34 2.54 44.06
C ALA A 52 49.91 3.07 43.84
N GLN A 53 49.47 4.06 44.63
CA GLN A 53 48.17 4.72 44.46
C GLN A 53 48.05 5.44 43.12
N LYS A 54 49.09 6.15 42.69
CA LYS A 54 49.13 6.82 41.39
C LYS A 54 49.02 5.82 40.24
N ALA A 55 49.78 4.72 40.29
CA ALA A 55 49.71 3.67 39.28
C ALA A 55 48.31 3.01 39.24
N SER A 56 47.68 2.80 40.40
CA SER A 56 46.30 2.30 40.48
C SER A 56 45.30 3.27 39.86
N ALA A 57 45.37 4.55 40.22
CA ALA A 57 44.48 5.60 39.71
C ALA A 57 44.66 5.84 38.20
N GLU A 58 45.90 5.77 37.68
CA GLU A 58 46.17 5.82 36.24
C GLU A 58 45.60 4.60 35.52
N GLY A 59 45.73 3.40 36.12
CA GLY A 59 45.11 2.18 35.61
C GLY A 59 43.58 2.26 35.56
N GLU A 60 42.93 2.73 36.62
CA GLU A 60 41.49 2.94 36.69
C GLU A 60 41.03 4.00 35.68
N ARG A 61 41.76 5.11 35.53
CA ARG A 61 41.47 6.14 34.54
C ARG A 61 41.54 5.57 33.12
N ASP A 62 42.55 4.77 32.82
CA ASP A 62 42.74 4.20 31.49
C ASP A 62 41.69 3.13 31.19
N GLN A 63 41.28 2.33 32.18
CA GLN A 63 40.14 1.41 32.07
C GLN A 63 38.82 2.17 31.85
N ALA A 64 38.57 3.23 32.63
CA ALA A 64 37.38 4.06 32.50
C ALA A 64 37.32 4.75 31.13
N ARG A 65 38.46 5.25 30.61
CA ARG A 65 38.54 5.81 29.26
C ARG A 65 38.21 4.77 28.18
N LYS A 66 38.77 3.56 28.28
CA LYS A 66 38.44 2.46 27.35
C LYS A 66 36.97 2.09 27.40
N ALA A 67 36.39 1.97 28.60
CA ALA A 67 34.97 1.67 28.76
C ALA A 67 34.08 2.78 28.16
N LEU A 68 34.48 4.04 28.32
CA LEU A 68 33.75 5.18 27.77
C LEU A 68 33.82 5.22 26.23
N GLU A 69 34.99 4.95 25.64
CA GLU A 69 35.14 4.82 24.19
C GLU A 69 34.33 3.64 23.63
N GLN A 70 34.32 2.50 24.32
CA GLN A 70 33.51 1.33 23.95
C GLN A 70 32.01 1.65 24.00
N ALA A 71 31.54 2.25 25.09
CA ALA A 71 30.14 2.64 25.25
C ALA A 71 29.71 3.68 24.19
N GLN A 72 30.58 4.64 23.85
CA GLN A 72 30.32 5.61 22.78
C GLN A 72 30.24 4.93 21.41
N ALA A 73 31.13 3.97 21.13
CA ALA A 73 31.10 3.20 19.89
C ALA A 73 29.83 2.34 19.77
N GLU A 74 29.39 1.71 20.84
CA GLU A 74 28.13 0.96 20.89
C GLU A 74 26.92 1.86 20.67
N LEU A 75 26.87 3.01 21.35
CA LEU A 75 25.78 3.99 21.16
C LEU A 75 25.71 4.49 19.72
N ALA A 76 26.86 4.77 19.09
CA ALA A 76 26.93 5.17 17.69
C ALA A 76 26.39 4.06 16.76
N ARG A 77 26.77 2.81 17.01
CA ARG A 77 26.26 1.64 16.26
C ARG A 77 24.75 1.51 16.40
N TYR A 78 24.21 1.55 17.61
CA TYR A 78 22.76 1.48 17.85
C TYR A 78 21.99 2.62 17.17
N LYS A 79 22.47 3.85 17.25
CA LYS A 79 21.84 5.00 16.58
C LYS A 79 21.84 4.83 15.06
N SER A 80 22.94 4.34 14.49
CA SER A 80 23.03 4.10 13.04
C SER A 80 22.11 2.96 12.57
N GLY A 81 22.02 1.87 13.34
CA GLY A 81 21.12 0.75 13.05
C GLY A 81 19.66 1.14 13.15
N ALA A 82 19.26 1.82 14.24
CA ALA A 82 17.89 2.28 14.45
C ALA A 82 17.42 3.29 13.38
N ALA A 83 18.32 4.14 12.89
CA ALA A 83 18.02 5.04 11.78
C ALA A 83 17.80 4.27 10.46
N GLY A 84 18.60 3.24 10.20
CA GLY A 84 18.43 2.34 9.05
C GLY A 84 17.12 1.57 9.10
N ASP A 85 16.81 0.96 10.25
CA ASP A 85 15.57 0.20 10.47
C ASP A 85 14.33 1.10 10.36
N GLY A 86 14.39 2.33 10.90
CA GLY A 86 13.32 3.31 10.78
C GLY A 86 13.03 3.73 9.34
N ALA A 87 14.08 3.91 8.53
CA ALA A 87 13.94 4.22 7.10
C ALA A 87 13.36 3.04 6.31
N ALA A 88 13.83 1.82 6.59
CA ALA A 88 13.30 0.60 5.96
C ALA A 88 11.82 0.38 6.28
N LEU A 89 11.42 0.49 7.55
CA LEU A 89 10.03 0.38 7.98
C LEU A 89 9.12 1.46 7.37
N LYS A 90 9.63 2.69 7.20
CA LYS A 90 8.88 3.74 6.52
C LYS A 90 8.68 3.41 5.04
N SER A 91 9.74 2.98 4.35
CA SER A 91 9.67 2.57 2.95
C SER A 91 8.71 1.40 2.73
N GLU A 92 8.68 0.43 3.65
CA GLU A 92 7.75 -0.71 3.59
C GLU A 92 6.29 -0.25 3.76
N ARG A 93 6.03 0.64 4.74
CA ARG A 93 4.69 1.23 4.92
C ARG A 93 4.24 2.01 3.70
N ASP A 94 5.11 2.84 3.13
CA ASP A 94 4.80 3.64 1.94
C ASP A 94 4.59 2.74 0.71
N ALA A 95 5.31 1.63 0.59
CA ALA A 95 5.11 0.64 -0.47
C ALA A 95 3.78 -0.11 -0.30
N ARG A 96 3.44 -0.51 0.94
CA ARG A 96 2.19 -1.18 1.26
C ARG A 96 0.98 -0.28 1.02
N GLN A 97 1.04 0.97 1.44
CA GLN A 97 -0.03 1.93 1.21
C GLN A 97 -0.27 2.13 -0.30
N ARG A 98 0.80 2.31 -1.09
CA ARG A 98 0.67 2.40 -2.55
C ARG A 98 0.09 1.13 -3.18
N ALA A 99 0.45 -0.04 -2.68
CA ALA A 99 -0.12 -1.31 -3.15
C ALA A 99 -1.61 -1.41 -2.81
N GLU A 100 -2.02 -1.01 -1.61
CA GLU A 100 -3.42 -0.99 -1.19
C GLU A 100 -4.23 0.00 -2.03
N GLU A 101 -3.72 1.21 -2.27
CA GLU A 101 -4.34 2.22 -3.15
C GLU A 101 -4.48 1.70 -4.58
N ALA A 102 -3.44 1.07 -5.14
CA ALA A 102 -3.49 0.48 -6.48
C ALA A 102 -4.52 -0.65 -6.58
N VAL A 103 -4.66 -1.48 -5.55
CA VAL A 103 -5.68 -2.54 -5.49
C VAL A 103 -7.09 -1.92 -5.43
N GLN A 104 -7.31 -0.86 -4.65
CA GLN A 104 -8.61 -0.21 -4.58
C GLN A 104 -8.98 0.48 -5.89
N GLN A 105 -8.04 1.17 -6.53
CA GLN A 105 -8.23 1.76 -7.85
C GLN A 105 -8.54 0.67 -8.90
N GLY A 106 -7.79 -0.43 -8.88
CA GLY A 106 -8.02 -1.57 -9.77
C GLY A 106 -9.42 -2.17 -9.60
N LYS A 107 -9.88 -2.33 -8.34
CA LYS A 107 -11.25 -2.80 -8.05
C LYS A 107 -12.32 -1.84 -8.54
N ALA A 108 -12.13 -0.52 -8.34
CA ALA A 108 -13.06 0.49 -8.80
C ALA A 108 -13.17 0.48 -10.33
N VAL A 109 -12.04 0.45 -11.04
CA VAL A 109 -12.01 0.36 -12.51
C VAL A 109 -12.66 -0.93 -13.00
N ALA A 110 -12.36 -2.07 -12.36
CA ALA A 110 -12.97 -3.35 -12.71
C ALA A 110 -14.49 -3.33 -12.52
N ALA A 111 -14.98 -2.74 -11.43
CA ALA A 111 -16.42 -2.61 -11.17
C ALA A 111 -17.10 -1.72 -12.22
N THR A 112 -16.53 -0.56 -12.53
CA THR A 112 -17.04 0.34 -13.58
C THR A 112 -17.06 -0.34 -14.94
N ASN A 113 -16.00 -1.07 -15.31
CA ASN A 113 -15.92 -1.80 -16.57
C ASN A 113 -16.95 -2.93 -16.64
N ALA A 114 -17.20 -3.65 -15.53
CA ALA A 114 -18.22 -4.68 -15.47
C ALA A 114 -19.63 -4.10 -15.70
N THR A 115 -19.94 -2.96 -15.08
CA THR A 115 -21.22 -2.27 -15.31
C THR A 115 -21.36 -1.80 -16.76
N HIS A 116 -20.31 -1.23 -17.34
CA HIS A 116 -20.32 -0.83 -18.75
C HIS A 116 -20.52 -2.01 -19.70
N LEU A 117 -19.89 -3.16 -19.42
CA LEU A 117 -20.06 -4.36 -20.23
C LEU A 117 -21.50 -4.87 -20.16
N GLN A 118 -22.10 -4.88 -18.98
CA GLN A 118 -23.49 -5.32 -18.79
C GLN A 118 -24.49 -4.38 -19.50
N ASP A 119 -24.28 -3.07 -19.41
CA ASP A 119 -25.09 -2.08 -20.14
C ASP A 119 -24.94 -2.27 -21.66
N GLN A 120 -23.72 -2.47 -22.16
CA GLN A 120 -23.52 -2.77 -23.58
C GLN A 120 -24.19 -4.08 -24.02
N GLN A 121 -24.10 -5.14 -23.23
CA GLN A 121 -24.77 -6.41 -23.54
C GLN A 121 -26.29 -6.24 -23.59
N THR A 122 -26.85 -5.47 -22.66
CA THR A 122 -28.29 -5.15 -22.62
C THR A 122 -28.70 -4.37 -23.86
N ARG A 123 -27.93 -3.33 -24.24
CA ARG A 123 -28.18 -2.54 -25.46
C ARG A 123 -28.07 -3.37 -26.72
N ASN A 124 -27.05 -4.23 -26.83
CA ASN A 124 -26.88 -5.11 -27.98
C ASN A 124 -28.06 -6.10 -28.10
N THR A 125 -28.53 -6.64 -26.98
CA THR A 125 -29.69 -7.55 -26.96
C THR A 125 -30.97 -6.82 -27.38
N ALA A 126 -31.18 -5.61 -26.88
CA ALA A 126 -32.32 -4.76 -27.25
C ALA A 126 -32.28 -4.39 -28.75
N LEU A 127 -31.11 -3.97 -29.25
CA LEU A 127 -30.90 -3.67 -30.67
C LEU A 127 -31.11 -4.91 -31.56
N SER A 128 -30.61 -6.08 -31.15
CA SER A 128 -30.83 -7.34 -31.87
C SER A 128 -32.32 -7.65 -31.96
N THR A 129 -33.05 -7.53 -30.84
CA THR A 129 -34.51 -7.75 -30.80
C THR A 129 -35.24 -6.77 -31.71
N GLN A 130 -34.85 -5.49 -31.71
CA GLN A 130 -35.44 -4.49 -32.60
C GLN A 130 -35.16 -4.80 -34.07
N LEU A 131 -33.92 -5.18 -34.41
CA LEU A 131 -33.55 -5.56 -35.77
C LEU A 131 -34.33 -6.77 -36.27
N ASP A 132 -34.51 -7.78 -35.42
CA ASP A 132 -35.30 -8.98 -35.74
C ASP A 132 -36.77 -8.61 -35.96
N GLY A 133 -37.32 -7.72 -35.13
CA GLY A 133 -38.66 -7.17 -35.30
C GLY A 133 -38.85 -6.47 -36.64
N VAL A 134 -37.98 -5.50 -36.95
CA VAL A 134 -38.01 -4.75 -38.22
C VAL A 134 -37.82 -5.68 -39.42
N ARG A 135 -36.91 -6.67 -39.32
CA ARG A 135 -36.69 -7.65 -40.39
C ARG A 135 -37.93 -8.50 -40.65
N LYS A 136 -38.64 -8.90 -39.61
CA LYS A 136 -39.91 -9.64 -39.71
C LYS A 136 -41.01 -8.80 -40.33
N GLU A 137 -41.13 -7.54 -39.92
CA GLU A 137 -42.08 -6.59 -40.49
C GLU A 137 -41.81 -6.36 -41.98
N LEU A 138 -40.55 -6.13 -42.37
CA LEU A 138 -40.15 -5.95 -43.75
C LEU A 138 -40.41 -7.19 -44.60
N SER A 139 -40.09 -8.38 -44.09
CA SER A 139 -40.39 -9.65 -44.75
C SER A 139 -41.89 -9.82 -44.99
N THR A 140 -42.70 -9.54 -43.97
CA THR A 140 -44.16 -9.60 -44.07
C THR A 140 -44.69 -8.59 -45.09
N CYS A 141 -44.21 -7.35 -45.03
CA CYS A 141 -44.59 -6.30 -45.98
C CYS A 141 -44.25 -6.69 -47.42
N THR A 142 -43.05 -7.25 -47.65
CA THR A 142 -42.60 -7.71 -48.96
C THR A 142 -43.47 -8.85 -49.49
N ALA A 143 -43.75 -9.87 -48.67
CA ALA A 143 -44.61 -10.99 -49.07
C ALA A 143 -46.06 -10.54 -49.36
N ARG A 144 -46.60 -9.63 -48.54
CA ARG A 144 -47.94 -9.06 -48.75
C ARG A 144 -47.99 -8.21 -50.02
N ASN A 145 -46.94 -7.43 -50.30
CA ASN A 145 -46.83 -6.63 -51.51
C ASN A 145 -46.80 -7.51 -52.76
N GLU A 146 -46.01 -8.58 -52.75
CA GLU A 146 -45.97 -9.57 -53.84
C GLU A 146 -47.34 -10.23 -54.07
N ALA A 147 -48.03 -10.62 -52.99
CA ALA A 147 -49.38 -11.17 -53.09
C ALA A 147 -50.39 -10.15 -53.65
N LEU A 148 -50.30 -8.88 -53.24
CA LEU A 148 -51.14 -7.79 -53.75
C LEU A 148 -50.91 -7.56 -55.25
N TYR A 149 -49.65 -7.57 -55.70
CA TYR A 149 -49.31 -7.49 -57.12
C TYR A 149 -49.87 -8.66 -57.92
N LYS A 150 -49.79 -9.88 -57.39
CA LYS A 150 -50.35 -11.06 -58.03
C LYS A 150 -51.87 -10.96 -58.17
N VAL A 151 -52.58 -10.59 -57.10
CA VAL A 151 -54.04 -10.37 -57.12
C VAL A 151 -54.39 -9.27 -58.12
N GLY A 152 -53.63 -8.17 -58.14
CA GLY A 152 -53.83 -7.09 -59.11
C GLY A 152 -53.69 -7.56 -60.56
N ASN A 153 -52.68 -8.36 -60.87
CA ASN A 153 -52.52 -8.96 -62.19
C ASN A 153 -53.66 -9.93 -62.54
N GLU A 154 -54.12 -10.74 -61.58
CA GLU A 154 -55.27 -11.63 -61.79
C GLU A 154 -56.57 -10.84 -62.07
N VAL A 155 -56.78 -9.69 -61.43
CA VAL A 155 -57.92 -8.81 -61.71
C VAL A 155 -57.84 -8.22 -63.12
N VAL A 156 -56.66 -7.75 -63.54
CA VAL A 156 -56.45 -7.22 -64.89
C VAL A 156 -56.63 -8.31 -65.94
N ASP A 157 -56.09 -9.51 -65.68
CA ASP A 157 -56.22 -10.67 -66.56
C ASP A 157 -57.68 -11.14 -66.67
N ALA A 158 -58.39 -11.22 -65.55
CA ALA A 158 -59.82 -11.52 -65.53
C ALA A 158 -60.63 -10.48 -66.31
N TYR A 159 -60.30 -9.19 -66.18
CA TYR A 159 -60.94 -8.14 -66.98
C TYR A 159 -60.64 -8.28 -68.48
N ALA A 160 -59.42 -8.63 -68.86
CA ALA A 160 -59.02 -8.87 -70.24
C ALA A 160 -59.72 -10.10 -70.86
N HIS A 161 -59.98 -11.14 -70.05
CA HIS A 161 -60.65 -12.38 -70.45
C HIS A 161 -62.18 -12.36 -70.25
N ILE A 162 -62.78 -11.27 -69.73
CA ILE A 162 -64.23 -11.04 -69.86
C ILE A 162 -64.50 -10.76 -71.35
N ASP A 163 -64.59 -11.86 -72.10
CA ASP A 163 -64.80 -11.80 -73.54
C ASP A 163 -66.12 -11.08 -73.87
N MET A 164 -66.13 -10.47 -75.05
CA MET A 164 -67.28 -9.76 -75.60
C MET A 164 -68.57 -10.61 -75.61
N GLY A 165 -68.45 -11.95 -75.55
CA GLY A 165 -69.56 -12.90 -75.36
C GLY A 165 -70.22 -12.88 -73.96
N THR A 166 -69.45 -12.69 -72.88
CA THR A 166 -69.98 -12.54 -71.51
C THR A 166 -70.67 -11.19 -71.33
N VAL A 167 -70.15 -10.14 -71.98
CA VAL A 167 -70.77 -8.80 -72.03
C VAL A 167 -72.05 -8.82 -72.87
N MET A 168 -72.08 -9.56 -73.98
CA MET A 168 -73.30 -9.74 -74.78
C MET A 168 -74.35 -10.58 -74.05
N ALA A 169 -73.95 -11.64 -73.33
CA ALA A 169 -74.85 -12.44 -72.50
C ALA A 169 -75.41 -11.62 -71.33
N SER A 170 -74.61 -10.83 -70.62
CA SER A 170 -75.04 -10.03 -69.46
C SER A 170 -76.01 -8.89 -69.78
N ARG A 171 -76.08 -8.47 -71.06
CA ARG A 171 -77.04 -7.49 -71.59
C ARG A 171 -78.40 -8.09 -71.96
N GLN A 172 -78.58 -9.41 -71.89
CA GLN A 172 -79.87 -10.06 -72.12
C GLN A 172 -80.73 -10.07 -70.83
N PRO A 173 -82.05 -9.86 -70.92
CA PRO A 173 -82.93 -9.71 -69.75
C PRO A 173 -83.04 -10.95 -68.84
N PHE A 174 -82.54 -12.12 -69.26
CA PHE A 174 -82.57 -13.37 -68.47
C PHE A 174 -81.18 -13.83 -67.95
N ALA A 175 -80.12 -13.04 -68.12
CA ALA A 175 -78.75 -13.40 -67.73
C ALA A 175 -78.42 -13.08 -66.26
N ALA A 176 -79.37 -13.31 -65.35
CA ALA A 176 -79.18 -13.09 -63.91
C ALA A 176 -77.97 -13.87 -63.36
N SER A 177 -77.72 -15.08 -63.85
CA SER A 177 -76.57 -15.91 -63.45
C SER A 177 -75.22 -15.32 -63.87
N ALA A 178 -75.13 -14.61 -64.99
CA ALA A 178 -73.90 -13.94 -65.42
C ALA A 178 -73.57 -12.72 -64.55
N ARG A 179 -74.60 -11.96 -64.12
CA ARG A 179 -74.43 -10.82 -63.21
C ARG A 179 -73.95 -11.27 -61.83
N VAL A 180 -74.56 -12.32 -61.26
CA VAL A 180 -74.14 -12.88 -59.96
C VAL A 180 -72.69 -13.38 -60.01
N LYS A 181 -72.25 -13.99 -61.12
CA LYS A 181 -70.85 -14.41 -61.28
C LYS A 181 -69.85 -13.25 -61.27
N LEU A 182 -70.20 -12.13 -61.92
CA LEU A 182 -69.36 -10.93 -61.93
C LEU A 182 -69.32 -10.26 -60.54
N GLU A 183 -70.46 -10.19 -59.86
CA GLU A 183 -70.53 -9.67 -58.48
C GLU A 183 -69.69 -10.51 -57.51
N ASN A 184 -69.83 -11.84 -57.57
CA ASN A 184 -69.05 -12.75 -56.74
C ASN A 184 -67.55 -12.63 -57.03
N ALA A 185 -67.14 -12.54 -58.30
CA ALA A 185 -65.74 -12.34 -58.65
C ALA A 185 -65.21 -11.00 -58.12
N ALA A 186 -65.97 -9.91 -58.25
CA ALA A 186 -65.60 -8.61 -57.73
C ALA A 186 -65.47 -8.62 -56.19
N GLN A 187 -66.39 -9.30 -55.50
CA GLN A 187 -66.33 -9.50 -54.06
C GLN A 187 -65.11 -10.33 -53.65
N ASP A 188 -64.87 -11.48 -54.28
CA ASP A 188 -63.73 -12.37 -53.99
C ASP A 188 -62.39 -11.65 -54.17
N TYR A 189 -62.24 -10.85 -55.23
CA TYR A 189 -61.03 -10.04 -55.41
C TYR A 189 -60.94 -8.89 -54.40
N GLY A 190 -62.06 -8.23 -54.08
CA GLY A 190 -62.13 -7.20 -53.05
C GLY A 190 -61.67 -7.72 -51.68
N ASP A 191 -62.15 -8.90 -51.29
CA ASP A 191 -61.78 -9.58 -50.04
C ASP A 191 -60.28 -9.92 -50.04
N ARG A 192 -59.75 -10.49 -51.14
CA ARG A 192 -58.32 -10.80 -51.29
C ARG A 192 -57.42 -9.56 -51.24
N LEU A 193 -57.81 -8.44 -51.87
CA LEU A 193 -57.07 -7.19 -51.76
C LEU A 193 -57.07 -6.65 -50.31
N TYR A 194 -58.22 -6.76 -49.64
CA TYR A 194 -58.37 -6.31 -48.26
C TYR A 194 -57.54 -7.16 -47.28
N GLU A 195 -57.53 -8.47 -47.43
CA GLU A 195 -56.74 -9.42 -46.62
C GLU A 195 -55.22 -9.24 -46.78
N GLN A 196 -54.76 -8.82 -47.96
CA GLN A 196 -53.33 -8.63 -48.24
C GLN A 196 -52.83 -7.23 -47.87
N ARG A 197 -53.71 -6.30 -47.50
CA ARG A 197 -53.31 -4.96 -47.07
C ARG A 197 -52.45 -5.04 -45.81
N TYR A 198 -51.19 -4.65 -45.93
CA TYR A 198 -50.27 -4.59 -44.80
C TYR A 198 -50.74 -3.56 -43.77
N ARG A 199 -50.70 -3.93 -42.48
CA ARG A 199 -50.94 -3.06 -41.34
C ARG A 199 -49.76 -3.18 -40.37
N PRO A 200 -49.04 -2.10 -40.07
CA PRO A 200 -47.98 -2.12 -39.07
C PRO A 200 -48.51 -2.58 -37.71
N ALA A 201 -47.70 -3.29 -36.93
CA ALA A 201 -48.10 -3.77 -35.60
C ALA A 201 -48.49 -2.62 -34.65
N ALA A 202 -47.91 -1.42 -34.84
CA ALA A 202 -48.24 -0.21 -34.09
C ALA A 202 -49.69 0.29 -34.32
N GLU A 203 -50.28 0.05 -35.49
CA GLU A 203 -51.67 0.45 -35.80
C GLU A 203 -52.70 -0.63 -35.43
N ALA A 204 -52.30 -1.90 -35.36
CA ALA A 204 -53.19 -3.01 -35.00
C ALA A 204 -53.54 -3.07 -33.50
N SER A 205 -52.90 -2.23 -32.67
CA SER A 205 -53.03 -2.20 -31.20
C SER A 205 -53.98 -1.11 -30.68
N GLN A 206 -54.57 -0.29 -31.56
CA GLN A 206 -55.61 0.67 -31.19
C GLN A 206 -56.99 0.05 -31.50
N PRO A 207 -57.94 0.09 -30.54
CA PRO A 207 -59.23 -0.60 -30.65
C PRO A 207 -60.12 -0.06 -31.77
#